data_AF-A0A1F8QDE5-F1
#
_entry.id   AF-A0A1F8QDE5-F1
#
_cell.length_a   1.000
_cell.length_b   1.000
_cell.length_c   1.000
_cell.angle_alpha   90.00
_cell.angle_beta   90.00
_cell.angle_gamma   90.00
#
_symmetry.space_group_name_H-M   'P 1'
#
loop_
_entity.id
_entity.type
_entity.pdbx_description
1 polymer ?
#
loop_
_entity_poly.entity_id
_entity_poly.type
_entity_poly.pdbx_seq_one_letter_code
_entity_poly.pdbx_strand_id
1 'polypeptide(L)'
;MLHIDDWLDDPTTGPADVKEWLEHFRRPAMNKDHAWLRARQLFCTYKDGQRYRCIGCSRMGDVWLTKHFERENGYDLRIDITDCTDWEVVSNV
;
A
#
# COMPACT_ATOMS: atom_id res chain seq x y z
N MET A 1 1.89 -11.35 12.25
CA MET A 1 1.78 -10.66 10.95
C MET A 1 0.51 -11.13 10.29
N LEU A 2 -0.39 -10.18 10.05
CA LEU A 2 -1.69 -10.43 9.42
C LEU A 2 -1.46 -10.62 7.92
N HIS A 3 -2.01 -11.65 7.29
CA HIS A 3 -1.86 -11.83 5.85
C HIS A 3 -2.54 -10.68 5.10
N ILE A 4 -2.07 -10.29 3.90
CA ILE A 4 -2.69 -9.17 3.19
C ILE A 4 -4.15 -9.46 2.85
N ASP A 5 -4.46 -10.72 2.54
CA ASP A 5 -5.82 -11.16 2.20
C ASP A 5 -6.75 -11.04 3.40
N ASP A 6 -6.28 -11.40 4.61
CA ASP A 6 -7.06 -11.22 5.84
C ASP A 6 -7.34 -9.73 6.11
N TRP A 7 -6.34 -8.86 5.88
CA TRP A 7 -6.53 -7.41 6.00
C TRP A 7 -7.49 -6.87 4.95
N LEU A 8 -7.45 -7.37 3.71
CA LEU A 8 -8.36 -6.96 2.64
C LEU A 8 -9.81 -7.40 2.92
N ASP A 9 -9.99 -8.62 3.41
CA ASP A 9 -11.31 -9.23 3.61
C ASP A 9 -12.02 -8.73 4.88
N ASP A 10 -11.30 -8.26 5.89
CA ASP A 10 -11.88 -7.72 7.13
C ASP A 10 -12.51 -6.33 6.90
N PRO A 11 -13.85 -6.17 6.95
CA PRO A 11 -14.50 -4.88 6.68
C PRO A 11 -14.18 -3.78 7.70
N THR A 12 -13.54 -4.10 8.82
CA THR A 12 -13.15 -3.16 9.87
C THR A 12 -11.77 -2.53 9.65
N THR A 13 -10.99 -3.04 8.70
CA THR A 13 -9.70 -2.46 8.30
C THR A 13 -9.89 -1.32 7.30
N GLY A 14 -8.79 -0.80 6.73
CA GLY A 14 -8.74 0.49 6.04
C GLY A 14 -9.74 0.74 4.89
N PRO A 15 -9.73 1.96 4.32
CA PRO A 15 -10.69 2.41 3.31
C PRO A 15 -10.81 1.50 2.07
N ALA A 16 -11.97 1.53 1.42
CA ALA A 16 -12.27 0.63 0.29
C ALA A 16 -11.34 0.85 -0.93
N ASP A 17 -10.99 2.09 -1.22
CA ASP A 17 -10.04 2.47 -2.28
C ASP A 17 -8.60 2.02 -1.97
N VAL A 18 -8.21 2.04 -0.70
CA VAL A 18 -6.92 1.51 -0.22
C VAL A 18 -6.88 -0.01 -0.41
N LYS A 19 -7.97 -0.69 -0.07
CA LYS A 19 -8.12 -2.13 -0.30
C LYS A 19 -8.06 -2.49 -1.78
N GLU A 20 -8.75 -1.73 -2.64
CA GLU A 20 -8.67 -1.88 -4.09
C GLU A 20 -7.22 -1.73 -4.59
N TRP A 21 -6.50 -0.72 -4.09
CA TRP A 21 -5.11 -0.52 -4.47
C TRP A 21 -4.20 -1.70 -4.08
N LEU A 22 -4.31 -2.16 -2.83
CA LEU A 22 -3.52 -3.29 -2.32
C LEU A 22 -3.87 -4.59 -3.03
N GLU A 23 -5.14 -4.79 -3.39
CA GLU A 23 -5.57 -5.91 -4.23
C GLU A 23 -4.89 -5.83 -5.60
N HIS A 24 -4.94 -4.68 -6.28
CA HIS A 24 -4.34 -4.51 -7.59
C HIS A 24 -2.82 -4.74 -7.54
N PHE A 25 -2.18 -4.31 -6.44
CA PHE A 25 -0.75 -4.51 -6.26
C PHE A 25 -0.37 -5.95 -5.94
N ARG A 26 -1.15 -6.71 -5.14
CA ARG A 26 -0.76 -8.08 -4.76
C ARG A 26 -0.88 -9.10 -5.90
N ARG A 27 -1.55 -8.75 -7.01
CA ARG A 27 -1.71 -9.61 -8.19
C ARG A 27 -0.35 -10.09 -8.75
N PRO A 28 -0.30 -11.25 -9.42
CA PRO A 28 0.90 -11.67 -10.15
C PRO A 28 1.37 -10.59 -11.11
N ALA A 29 2.69 -10.43 -11.29
CA ALA A 29 3.26 -9.36 -12.12
C ALA A 29 2.66 -9.30 -13.54
N MET A 30 2.35 -10.44 -14.15
CA MET A 30 1.72 -10.52 -15.48
C MET A 30 0.30 -9.92 -15.54
N ASN A 31 -0.39 -9.82 -14.39
CA ASN A 31 -1.77 -9.35 -14.28
C ASN A 31 -1.85 -7.95 -13.65
N LYS A 32 -0.72 -7.32 -13.33
CA LYS A 32 -0.71 -5.98 -12.72
C LYS A 32 -0.93 -4.92 -13.79
N ASP A 33 -1.91 -4.06 -13.56
CA ASP A 33 -2.06 -2.82 -14.32
C ASP A 33 -1.13 -1.75 -13.72
N HIS A 34 0.08 -1.67 -14.27
CA HIS A 34 1.08 -0.69 -13.84
C HIS A 34 0.66 0.76 -14.11
N ALA A 35 -0.16 1.01 -15.13
CA ALA A 35 -0.64 2.35 -15.44
C ALA A 35 -1.67 2.80 -14.39
N TRP A 36 -2.60 1.90 -14.03
CA TRP A 36 -3.58 2.14 -12.97
C TRP A 36 -2.89 2.39 -11.62
N LEU A 37 -1.88 1.58 -11.27
CA LEU A 37 -1.11 1.74 -10.03
C LEU A 37 -0.27 3.02 -10.01
N ARG A 38 0.23 3.49 -11.17
CA ARG A 38 0.99 4.74 -11.26
C ARG A 38 0.09 5.97 -11.14
N ALA A 39 -1.13 5.91 -11.68
CA ALA A 39 -2.12 6.98 -11.60
C ALA A 39 -2.73 7.15 -10.20
N ARG A 40 -2.59 6.15 -9.33
CA ARG A 40 -3.12 6.14 -7.96
C ARG A 40 -1.99 5.91 -6.96
N GLN A 41 -1.58 6.93 -6.24
CA GLN A 41 -0.53 6.81 -5.24
C GLN A 41 -1.13 6.53 -3.87
N LEU A 42 -0.58 5.54 -3.16
CA LEU A 42 -1.03 5.16 -1.82
C LEU A 42 -0.14 5.77 -0.75
N PHE A 43 -0.74 6.36 0.28
CA PHE A 43 -0.04 6.95 1.42
C PHE A 43 -0.58 6.42 2.74
N CYS A 44 0.28 6.43 3.76
CA CYS A 44 -0.08 6.04 5.13
C CYS A 44 0.81 6.75 6.15
N THR A 45 0.33 6.82 7.39
CA THR A 45 1.14 7.19 8.56
C THR A 45 1.73 5.91 9.16
N TYR A 46 3.04 5.85 9.34
CA TYR A 46 3.69 4.75 10.05
C TYR A 46 3.70 5.02 11.56
N LYS A 47 3.86 4.00 12.40
CA LYS A 47 3.88 4.13 13.88
C LYS A 47 4.92 5.10 14.45
N ASP A 48 5.88 5.56 13.65
CA ASP A 48 6.80 6.65 14.00
C ASP A 48 6.17 8.05 13.88
N GLY A 49 4.89 8.13 13.49
CA GLY A 49 4.12 9.36 13.30
C GLY A 49 4.38 10.08 11.98
N GLN A 50 5.24 9.56 11.10
CA GLN A 50 5.56 10.21 9.83
C GLN A 50 4.71 9.67 8.68
N ARG A 51 4.48 10.53 7.69
CA ARG A 51 3.79 10.19 6.44
C ARG A 51 4.77 9.53 5.47
N TYR A 52 4.35 8.41 4.90
CA TYR A 52 5.09 7.69 3.88
C TYR A 52 4.20 7.43 2.66
N ARG A 53 4.85 7.28 1.50
CA ARG A 53 4.21 6.67 0.34
C ARG A 53 4.39 5.16 0.43
N CYS A 54 3.30 4.42 0.29
CA CYS A 54 3.31 2.99 0.09
C CYS A 54 3.51 2.70 -1.41
N ILE A 55 4.55 1.95 -1.74
CA ILE A 55 4.90 1.62 -3.13
C ILE A 55 4.69 0.14 -3.45
N GLY A 56 4.14 -0.61 -2.50
CA GLY A 56 3.75 -1.99 -2.73
C GLY A 56 3.49 -2.78 -1.46
N CYS A 57 3.09 -4.04 -1.66
CA CYS A 57 2.81 -4.99 -0.60
C CYS A 57 3.27 -6.40 -0.98
N SER A 58 3.53 -7.19 0.06
CA SER A 58 3.69 -8.64 0.01
C SER A 58 2.35 -9.31 0.25
N ARG A 59 2.18 -10.53 -0.26
CA ARG A 59 1.05 -11.39 0.13
C ARG A 59 1.05 -11.68 1.63
N MET A 60 2.23 -11.74 2.25
CA MET A 60 2.38 -12.08 3.66
C MET A 60 1.95 -10.98 4.64
N GLY A 61 1.50 -9.81 4.16
CA GLY A 61 1.06 -8.71 5.04
C GLY A 61 2.05 -7.56 5.20
N ASP A 62 3.23 -7.65 4.60
CA ASP A 62 4.17 -6.53 4.61
C ASP A 62 3.78 -5.47 3.58
N VAL A 63 4.01 -4.19 3.90
CA VAL A 63 4.00 -3.07 2.95
C VAL A 63 5.37 -2.43 2.84
N TRP A 64 5.60 -1.74 1.72
CA TRP A 64 6.88 -1.11 1.38
C TRP A 64 6.72 0.41 1.38
N LEU A 65 7.43 1.08 2.29
CA LEU A 65 7.29 2.52 2.51
C LEU A 65 8.51 3.29 2.03
N THR A 66 8.29 4.48 1.49
CA THR A 66 9.35 5.42 1.10
C THR A 66 9.01 6.84 1.55
N LYS A 67 10.02 7.60 1.98
CA LYS A 67 9.91 9.05 2.23
C LYS A 67 10.01 9.88 0.96
N HIS A 68 10.45 9.26 -0.14
CA HIS A 68 10.60 9.92 -1.42
C HIS A 68 9.32 9.76 -2.24
N PHE A 69 8.39 10.70 -2.11
CA PHE A 69 7.03 10.56 -2.65
C PHE A 69 6.97 10.44 -4.19
N GLU A 70 7.98 10.93 -4.91
CA GLU A 70 8.05 10.82 -6.37
C GLU A 70 8.70 9.51 -6.87
N ARG A 71 9.31 8.72 -5.99
CA ARG A 71 10.06 7.52 -6.38
C ARG A 71 9.13 6.43 -6.90
N GLU A 72 9.44 5.84 -8.05
CA GLU A 72 8.63 4.73 -8.59
C GLU A 72 9.00 3.36 -8.02
N ASN A 73 10.28 3.13 -7.75
CA ASN A 73 10.81 1.84 -7.34
C ASN A 73 11.77 1.98 -6.15
N GLY A 74 11.75 1.02 -5.22
CA GLY A 74 12.66 0.96 -4.08
C GLY A 74 12.09 1.61 -2.82
N TYR A 75 12.11 0.87 -1.71
CA TYR A 75 11.56 1.29 -0.42
C TYR A 75 12.65 1.52 0.61
N ASP A 76 12.35 2.38 1.58
CA ASP A 76 13.21 2.64 2.73
C ASP A 76 12.86 1.68 3.89
N LEU A 77 11.59 1.29 4.01
CA LEU A 77 11.09 0.39 5.05
C LEU A 77 10.22 -0.73 4.46
N ARG A 78 10.33 -1.92 5.05
CA ARG A 78 9.37 -3.04 4.87
C ARG A 78 8.82 -3.39 6.25
N ILE A 79 7.52 -3.19 6.44
CA ILE A 79 6.86 -3.25 7.74
C ILE A 79 5.53 -3.98 7.64
N ASP A 80 4.99 -4.42 8.77
CA ASP A 80 3.67 -5.03 8.84
C ASP A 80 2.58 -3.99 8.56
N ILE A 81 1.60 -4.30 7.69
CA ILE A 81 0.50 -3.39 7.37
C ILE A 81 -0.25 -2.89 8.60
N THR A 82 -0.29 -3.67 9.69
CA THR A 82 -0.96 -3.27 10.94
C THR A 82 -0.21 -2.16 11.69
N ASP A 83 1.05 -1.88 11.35
CA ASP A 83 1.82 -0.77 11.90
C ASP A 83 1.50 0.59 11.23
N CYS A 84 0.53 0.62 10.31
CA CYS A 84 0.18 1.80 9.52
C CYS A 84 -1.28 2.23 9.68
N THR A 85 -1.49 3.55 9.74
CA THR A 85 -2.79 4.21 9.90
C THR A 85 -3.00 5.30 8.85
N ASP A 86 -4.17 5.96 8.91
CA ASP A 86 -4.52 7.15 8.11
C ASP A 86 -4.34 6.96 6.60
N TRP A 87 -4.67 5.79 6.09
CA TRP A 87 -4.48 5.43 4.70
C TRP A 87 -5.25 6.34 3.73
N GLU A 88 -4.64 6.67 2.61
CA GLU A 88 -5.21 7.57 1.60
C GLU A 88 -4.71 7.21 0.20
N VAL A 89 -5.61 7.18 -0.78
CA VAL A 89 -5.25 7.10 -2.19
C VAL A 89 -5.37 8.49 -2.82
N VAL A 90 -4.29 8.96 -3.41
CA VAL A 90 -4.26 10.22 -4.18
C VAL A 90 -4.21 9.89 -5.67
N SER A 91 -5.16 10.44 -6.42
CA SER A 91 -5.20 10.28 -7.87
C SER A 91 -4.38 11.39 -8.54
N ASN A 92 -3.37 10.99 -9.33
CA ASN A 92 -2.61 11.90 -10.18
C ASN A 92 -3.28 11.88 -11.56
N VAL A 93 -4.19 12.84 -11.78
CA VAL A 93 -4.86 13.07 -13.07
C VAL A 93 -4.00 13.97 -13.94
#